data_AF-A0A5K0V9N0-F1
#
_entry.id   AF-A0A5K0V9N0-F1
#
_cell.length_a   1.000
_cell.length_b   1.000
_cell.length_c   1.000
_cell.angle_alpha   90.00
_cell.angle_beta   90.00
_cell.angle_gamma   90.00
#
_symmetry.space_group_name_H-M   'P 1'
#
loop_
_entity.id
_entity.type
_entity.pdbx_description
1 polymer ?
#
loop_
_entity_poly.entity_id
_entity_poly.type
_entity_poly.pdbx_seq_one_letter_code
_entity_poly.pdbx_strand_id
1 'polypeptide(L)' 'VEPRKFGILANWQREYTMEDILVQLKKEMAAPHNRKLVQPPEGTFF' A
#
# COMPACT_ATOMS: atom_id res chain seq x y z
N VAL A 1 11.61 -3.59 -1.93
CA VAL A 1 10.43 -3.30 -1.07
C VAL A 1 10.95 -2.83 0.28
N GLU A 2 10.56 -1.64 0.74
CA GLU A 2 10.87 -1.18 2.11
C GLU A 2 9.73 -1.59 3.04
N PRO A 3 9.87 -2.65 3.86
CA PRO A 3 8.76 -3.19 4.66
C PRO A 3 8.22 -2.17 5.67
N ARG A 4 9.09 -1.28 6.16
CA ARG A 4 8.75 -0.25 7.14
C ARG A 4 7.72 0.78 6.66
N LYS A 5 7.57 0.96 5.34
CA LYS A 5 6.57 1.87 4.77
C LYS A 5 5.17 1.25 4.75
N PHE A 6 5.06 -0.06 4.95
CA PHE A 6 3.79 -0.77 4.85
C PHE A 6 3.68 -1.82 5.96
N GLY A 7 3.03 -1.45 7.06
CA GLY A 7 3.09 -2.18 8.34
C GLY A 7 2.75 -3.67 8.27
N ILE A 8 1.85 -4.08 7.36
CA ILE A 8 1.48 -5.50 7.17
C ILE A 8 2.64 -6.33 6.61
N LEU A 9 3.50 -5.74 5.78
CA LEU A 9 4.71 -6.42 5.29
C LEU A 9 5.85 -6.37 6.30
N ALA A 10 5.90 -5.33 7.16
CA ALA A 10 6.89 -5.26 8.24
C ALA A 10 6.70 -6.37 9.29
N ASN A 11 5.45 -6.81 9.53
CA ASN A 11 5.10 -7.82 10.52
C ASN A 11 4.33 -8.98 9.89
N TRP A 12 4.80 -9.46 8.75
CA TRP A 12 4.12 -10.51 7.99
C TRP A 12 3.80 -11.73 8.85
N GLN A 13 2.53 -12.13 8.87
CA GLN A 13 2.04 -13.35 9.52
C GLN A 13 1.60 -14.35 8.44
N ARG A 14 1.72 -15.65 8.73
CA ARG A 14 1.43 -16.71 7.75
C ARG A 14 -0.04 -16.72 7.32
N GLU A 15 -0.91 -16.25 8.19
CA GLU A 15 -2.35 -16.20 8.01
C GLU A 15 -2.79 -15.06 7.08
N TYR A 16 -1.91 -14.08 6.82
CA TYR A 16 -2.21 -13.00 5.89
C TYR A 16 -2.30 -13.51 4.45
N THR A 17 -3.29 -12.97 3.76
CA THR A 17 -3.63 -13.30 2.39
C THR A 17 -3.33 -12.12 1.47
N MET A 18 -3.46 -12.37 0.15
CA MET A 18 -3.42 -11.30 -0.84
C MET A 18 -4.54 -10.26 -0.63
N GLU A 19 -5.69 -10.69 -0.12
CA GLU A 19 -6.79 -9.76 0.19
C GLU A 19 -6.38 -8.77 1.27
N ASP A 20 -5.74 -9.24 2.35
CA ASP A 20 -5.27 -8.36 3.44
C ASP A 20 -4.29 -7.30 2.94
N ILE A 21 -3.37 -7.70 2.04
CA ILE A 21 -2.42 -6.80 1.40
C ILE A 21 -3.15 -5.72 0.59
N LEU A 22 -4.07 -6.12 -0.30
CA LEU A 22 -4.78 -5.20 -1.19
C LEU A 22 -5.70 -4.24 -0.41
N VAL A 23 -6.38 -4.75 0.63
CA VAL A 23 -7.23 -3.94 1.52
C VAL A 23 -6.38 -2.91 2.27
N GLN A 24 -5.24 -3.32 2.80
CA GLN A 24 -4.37 -2.39 3.52
C GLN A 24 -3.74 -1.35 2.57
N LEU A 25 -3.40 -1.73 1.34
CA LEU A 25 -2.88 -0.82 0.32
C LEU A 25 -3.91 0.26 -0.03
N LYS A 26 -5.17 -0.15 -0.23
CA LYS A 26 -6.28 0.78 -0.47
C LYS A 26 -6.47 1.77 0.70
N LYS A 27 -6.33 1.30 1.95
CA LYS A 27 -6.40 2.18 3.14
C LYS A 27 -5.27 3.20 3.15
N GLU A 28 -4.04 2.79 2.86
CA GLU A 28 -2.89 3.70 2.80
C GLU A 28 -3.05 4.75 1.69
N MET A 29 -3.57 4.38 0.51
CA MET A 29 -3.87 5.34 -0.56
C MET A 29 -4.88 6.42 -0.11
N ALA A 30 -5.83 6.06 0.76
CA ALA A 30 -6.83 6.98 1.29
C ALA A 30 -6.36 7.80 2.52
N ALA A 31 -5.19 7.50 3.08
CA ALA A 31 -4.70 8.16 4.29
C ALA A 31 -4.53 9.69 4.07
N PRO A 32 -4.75 10.55 5.09
CA PRO A 32 -4.75 12.00 4.90
C PRO A 32 -3.49 12.58 4.27
N HIS A 33 -2.35 11.96 4.52
CA HIS A 33 -1.04 12.35 3.99
C HIS A 33 -0.78 11.83 2.57
N ASN A 34 -1.47 10.77 2.11
CA ASN A 34 -1.31 10.19 0.78
C ASN A 34 -2.38 10.63 -0.21
N ARG A 35 -3.62 10.86 0.25
CA ARG A 35 -4.78 11.16 -0.61
C ARG A 35 -4.67 12.42 -1.47
N LYS A 36 -3.70 13.30 -1.17
CA LYS A 36 -3.42 14.56 -1.90
C LYS A 36 -2.14 14.51 -2.75
N LEU A 37 -1.44 13.39 -2.78
CA LEU A 37 -0.25 13.24 -3.59
C LEU A 37 -0.63 13.24 -5.06
N VAL A 38 0.11 14.02 -5.86
CA VAL A 38 -0.03 14.03 -7.32
C VAL A 38 0.31 12.63 -7.84
N GLN A 39 -0.62 12.03 -8.57
CA GLN A 39 -0.37 10.77 -9.26
C GLN A 39 0.37 11.02 -10.57
N PRO A 40 1.23 10.08 -11.01
CA PRO A 40 1.76 10.12 -12.36
C PRO A 40 0.62 10.01 -13.40
N PRO A 41 0.86 10.38 -14.67
CA PRO A 41 -0.11 10.19 -15.74
C PRO A 41 -0.59 8.73 -15.81
N GLU A 42 -1.88 8.53 -16.07
CA GLU A 42 -2.43 7.20 -16.29
C GLU A 42 -1.71 6.49 -17.44
N GLY A 43 -1.42 5.20 -17.28
CA GLY A 43 -0.65 4.42 -18.26
C GLY A 43 0.88 4.56 -18.15
N THR A 44 1.41 5.17 -17.09
CA THR A 44 2.86 5.13 -16.79
C THR A 44 3.27 3.73 -16.28
N PHE A 45 4.43 3.22 -16.71
CA PHE A 45 5.01 1.94 -16.28
C PHE A 45 6.31 2.14 -15.48
N PHE A 46 6.62 1.21 -14.56
CA PHE A 46 7.80 1.22 -13.68
C PHE A 46 8.66 -0.03 -13.85
#